data_AF-A0AAU8NC50-F1
#
_entry.id   AF-A0AAU8NC50-F1
#
_cell.length_a   1.000
_cell.length_b   1.000
_cell.length_c   1.000
_cell.angle_alpha   90.00
_cell.angle_beta   90.00
_cell.angle_gamma   90.00
#
_symmetry.space_group_name_H-M   'P 1'
#
loop_
_entity.id
_entity.type
_entity.pdbx_description
1 polymer ?
#
loop_
_entity_poly.entity_id
_entity_poly.type
_entity_poly.pdbx_seq_one_letter_code
_entity_poly.pdbx_strand_id
1 'polypeptide(L)' 'MSEPLQIKDRIEQNRQELRWLAENHGMQDNKVLEQSMILDELINEYYRFQYKKHFMKRQPIA' A
#
# COMPACT_ATOMS: atom_id res chain seq x y z
N MET A 1 -1.10 -15.72 3.39
CA MET A 1 -2.06 -14.64 3.08
C MET A 1 -1.95 -13.62 4.21
N SER A 2 -1.26 -12.51 4.02
CA SER A 2 -1.19 -11.46 5.04
C SER A 2 -2.60 -10.90 5.24
N GLU A 3 -3.05 -10.76 6.49
CA GLU A 3 -4.37 -10.23 6.75
C GLU A 3 -4.47 -8.76 6.28
N PRO A 4 -5.64 -8.29 5.82
CA PRO A 4 -5.81 -6.93 5.33
C PRO A 4 -5.48 -5.84 6.36
N LEU A 5 -5.47 -6.17 7.66
CA LEU A 5 -4.95 -5.29 8.71
C LEU A 5 -3.42 -5.13 8.61
N GLN A 6 -2.68 -6.22 8.45
CA GLN A 6 -1.21 -6.20 8.35
C GLN A 6 -0.72 -5.42 7.12
N ILE A 7 -1.47 -5.45 6.00
CA ILE A 7 -1.14 -4.66 4.81
C ILE A 7 -1.38 -3.16 5.07
N LYS A 8 -2.47 -2.80 5.75
CA LYS A 8 -2.73 -1.40 6.12
C LYS A 8 -1.65 -0.84 7.03
N ASP A 9 -1.22 -1.61 8.03
CA ASP A 9 -0.19 -1.17 8.96
C ASP A 9 1.14 -0.93 8.23
N ARG A 10 1.51 -1.80 7.28
CA ARG A 10 2.67 -1.61 6.41
C ARG A 10 2.56 -0.36 5.52
N ILE A 11 1.37 -0.10 4.95
CA ILE A 11 1.13 1.12 4.16
C ILE A 11 1.33 2.36 5.01
N GLU A 12 0.82 2.38 6.25
CA GLU A 12 0.96 3.54 7.13
C GLU A 12 2.42 3.75 7.56
N GLN A 13 3.15 2.68 7.88
CA GLN A 13 4.58 2.76 8.16
C GLN A 13 5.36 3.34 6.98
N ASN A 14 5.10 2.85 5.76
CA ASN A 14 5.78 3.35 4.55
C ASN A 14 5.41 4.81 4.25
N ARG A 15 4.17 5.23 4.54
CA ARG A 15 3.74 6.64 4.44
C ARG A 15 4.53 7.55 5.35
N GLN A 16 4.73 7.14 6.61
CA GLN A 16 5.48 7.93 7.58
C GLN A 16 6.96 8.03 7.20
N GLU A 17 7.55 6.93 6.73
CA GLU A 17 8.92 6.91 6.25
C GLU A 17 9.13 7.79 5.00
N LEU A 18 8.22 7.70 4.02
CA LEU A 18 8.27 8.55 2.82
C LEU A 18 8.16 10.03 3.19
N ARG A 19 7.28 10.37 4.13
CA ARG A 19 7.12 11.74 4.63
C ARG A 19 8.41 12.24 5.28
N TRP A 20 9.01 11.43 6.14
CA TRP A 20 10.28 11.76 6.79
C TRP A 20 11.40 11.95 5.76
N LEU A 21 11.51 11.08 4.76
CA LEU A 21 12.50 11.21 3.69
C LEU A 21 12.26 12.49 2.87
N ALA A 22 11.02 12.80 2.52
CA ALA A 22 10.68 13.99 1.75
C ALA A 22 10.97 15.29 2.53
N GLU A 23 10.73 15.30 3.85
CA GLU A 23 11.05 16.44 4.71
C GLU A 23 12.56 16.68 4.86
N ASN A 24 13.38 15.61 4.85
CA ASN A 24 14.84 15.73 5.03
C ASN A 24 15.64 15.86 3.72
N HIS A 25 15.20 15.23 2.64
CA HIS A 25 15.94 15.13 1.38
C HIS A 25 15.26 15.86 0.21
N GLY A 26 13.96 16.18 0.33
CA GLY A 26 13.16 16.78 -0.73
C GLY A 26 12.53 15.74 -1.67
N MET A 27 11.42 16.11 -2.32
CA MET A 27 10.63 15.16 -3.12
C MET A 27 11.33 14.60 -4.36
N GLN A 28 12.39 15.23 -4.84
CA GLN A 28 13.13 14.79 -6.02
C GLN A 28 14.31 13.87 -5.68
N ASP A 29 14.55 13.59 -4.40
CA ASP A 29 15.60 12.67 -3.99
C ASP A 29 15.27 11.23 -4.43
N ASN A 30 16.26 10.52 -4.95
CA ASN A 30 16.07 9.17 -5.48
C ASN A 30 15.51 8.21 -4.41
N LYS A 31 15.87 8.38 -3.14
CA LYS A 31 15.33 7.54 -2.05
C LYS A 31 13.85 7.82 -1.82
N VAL A 32 13.42 9.07 -1.96
CA VAL A 32 12.01 9.45 -1.85
C VAL A 32 11.21 8.87 -3.00
N LEU A 33 11.75 8.91 -4.22
CA LEU A 33 11.13 8.32 -5.40
C LEU A 33 11.01 6.79 -5.29
N GLU A 34 12.07 6.12 -4.85
CA GLU A 34 12.06 4.66 -4.64
C GLU A 34 11.04 4.26 -3.55
N GLN A 35 11.04 4.97 -2.41
CA GLN A 35 10.08 4.73 -1.34
C GLN A 35 8.63 4.98 -1.78
N SER A 36 8.40 5.97 -2.65
CA SER A 36 7.09 6.23 -3.26
C SER A 36 6.61 5.02 -4.07
N MET A 37 7.49 4.41 -4.87
CA MET A 37 7.14 3.23 -5.67
C MET A 37 6.77 2.03 -4.80
N ILE A 38 7.50 1.80 -3.71
CA ILE A 38 7.20 0.74 -2.74
C ILE A 38 5.84 0.96 -2.09
N LEU A 39 5.55 2.20 -1.67
CA LEU A 39 4.26 2.55 -1.09
C LEU A 39 3.10 2.32 -2.08
N ASP A 40 3.28 2.70 -3.35
CA ASP A 40 2.27 2.49 -4.39
C ASP A 40 2.02 1.00 -4.65
N GLU A 41 3.06 0.16 -4.64
CA GLU A 41 2.90 -1.29 -4.79
C GLU A 41 2.09 -1.89 -3.63
N LEU A 42 2.37 -1.49 -2.40
CA LEU A 42 1.63 -1.95 -1.21
C LEU A 42 0.15 -1.52 -1.26
N ILE A 43 -0.12 -0.29 -1.68
CA ILE A 43 -1.49 0.22 -1.86
C ILE A 43 -2.22 -0.59 -2.94
N ASN A 44 -1.55 -0.88 -4.05
CA ASN A 44 -2.12 -1.69 -5.13
C ASN A 44 -2.39 -3.13 -4.68
N GLU A 45 -1.52 -3.74 -3.89
CA GLU A 45 -1.73 -5.06 -3.29
C GLU A 45 -2.97 -5.05 -2.38
N TYR A 46 -3.10 -4.04 -1.53
CA TYR A 46 -4.26 -3.86 -0.67
C TYR A 46 -5.57 -3.75 -1.47
N TYR A 47 -5.57 -2.94 -2.54
CA TYR A 47 -6.73 -2.83 -3.42
C TYR A 47 -7.06 -4.17 -4.09
N ARG A 48 -6.07 -4.89 -4.62
CA ARG A 48 -6.29 -6.22 -5.22
C ARG A 48 -6.92 -7.20 -4.23
N PHE A 49 -6.48 -7.19 -2.98
CA PHE A 49 -7.07 -8.02 -1.93
C PHE A 49 -8.55 -7.64 -1.67
N GLN A 50 -8.83 -6.35 -1.56
CA GLN A 50 -10.20 -5.85 -1.34
C GLN A 50 -11.12 -6.17 -2.52
N TYR A 51 -10.65 -6.00 -3.76
CA TYR A 51 -11.41 -6.38 -4.95
C TYR A 51 -11.72 -7.88 -4.96
N LYS A 52 -10.72 -8.76 -4.75
CA LYS A 52 -10.94 -10.22 -4.69
C LYS A 52 -11.97 -10.60 -3.62
N LYS A 53 -11.89 -10.00 -2.44
CA LYS A 53 -12.87 -10.21 -1.36
C LYS A 53 -14.28 -9.78 -1.76
N HIS A 54 -14.42 -8.65 -2.46
CA HIS A 54 -15.71 -8.14 -2.93
C HIS A 54 -16.32 -9.02 -4.03
N PHE A 55 -15.50 -9.52 -4.97
CA PHE A 55 -15.95 -10.44 -6.01
C PHE A 55 -16.39 -11.81 -5.43
N MET A 56 -15.67 -12.37 -4.46
CA MET A 56 -16.06 -13.64 -3.83
C MET A 56 -17.35 -13.54 -3.00
N LYS A 57 -17.67 -12.36 -2.46
CA LYS A 57 -18.95 -12.11 -1.76
C LYS A 57 -20.17 -12.02 -2.68
N ARG A 58 -19.97 -11.90 -4.00
CA ARG A 58 -21.04 -11.69 -4.99
C ARG A 58 -21.35 -12.91 -5.86
N GLN A 59 -20.82 -14.11 -5.54
CA GLN A 59 -21.28 -15.32 -6.23
C GLN A 59 -22.75 -15.58 -5.84
N PRO A 60 -23.69 -15.66 -6.81
CA PRO A 60 -25.04 -16.10 -6.53
C PRO A 60 -25.02 -17.58 -6.20
N ILE A 61 -25.79 -17.95 -5.17
CA ILE A 61 -26.13 -19.34 -4.86
C ILE A 61 -26.80 -19.90 -6.12
N ALA A 62 -26.16 -20.87 -6.77
CA ALA A 62 -26.72 -21.62 -7.88
C ALA A 62 -27.77 -22.61 -7.38
#